data_AF-A0A7C6HF01-F1
#
_entry.id   AF-A0A7C6HF01-F1
#
_cell.length_a   1.000
_cell.length_b   1.000
_cell.length_c   1.000
_cell.angle_alpha   90.00
_cell.angle_beta   90.00
_cell.angle_gamma   90.00
#
_symmetry.space_group_name_H-M   'P 1'
#
loop_
_entity.id
_entity.type
_entity.pdbx_description
1 polymer ?
#
loop_
_entity_poly.entity_id
_entity_poly.type
_entity_poly.pdbx_seq_one_letter_code
_entity_poly.pdbx_strand_id
1 'polypeptide(L)'
;PKFKSGDTITVAYRIVEGNKERIQQYRGVVIRISGHGDNKRFTVRKVSDNIGVERIFPLNSPFIEDIVLNSEGKVRRAKLYYLRSRRGKKARIKKKAF
;
A
#
# COMPACT_ATOMS: atom_id res chain seq x y z
N PRO A 1 7.53 -4.74 -9.51
CA PRO A 1 7.07 -5.19 -8.17
C PRO A 1 6.25 -6.46 -8.34
N LYS A 2 6.31 -7.38 -7.37
CA LYS A 2 5.54 -8.64 -7.39
C LYS A 2 4.04 -8.46 -7.03
N PHE A 3 3.60 -7.23 -6.80
CA PHE A 3 2.22 -6.85 -6.47
C PHE A 3 1.66 -5.83 -7.49
N LYS A 4 0.34 -5.74 -7.56
CA LYS A 4 -0.42 -4.82 -8.40
C LYS A 4 -1.37 -3.94 -7.58
N SER A 5 -2.00 -2.97 -8.24
CA SER A 5 -3.08 -2.21 -7.61
C SER A 5 -4.25 -3.14 -7.26
N GLY A 6 -4.85 -2.94 -6.10
CA GLY A 6 -5.90 -3.79 -5.53
C GLY A 6 -5.38 -4.81 -4.52
N ASP A 7 -4.08 -5.14 -4.56
CA ASP A 7 -3.48 -6.06 -3.61
C ASP A 7 -3.34 -5.43 -2.23
N THR A 8 -3.41 -6.26 -1.20
CA THR A 8 -3.11 -5.86 0.17
C THR A 8 -1.68 -6.27 0.50
N ILE A 9 -0.84 -5.31 0.86
CA ILE A 9 0.58 -5.53 1.18
C ILE A 9 0.91 -5.00 2.56
N THR A 10 1.99 -5.50 3.15
CA THR A 10 2.62 -4.94 4.35
C THR A 10 3.97 -4.39 3.94
N VAL A 11 4.19 -3.10 4.14
CA VAL A 11 5.49 -2.46 3.95
C VAL A 11 6.18 -2.36 5.31
N ALA A 12 7.31 -3.04 5.49
CA ALA A 12 8.15 -2.86 6.67
C ALA A 12 9.03 -1.62 6.43
N TYR A 13 8.67 -0.51 7.05
CA TYR A 13 9.34 0.78 6.85
C TYR A 13 10.19 1.13 8.08
N ARG A 14 11.47 1.35 7.87
CA ARG A 14 12.40 1.82 8.90
C ARG A 14 12.19 3.31 9.16
N ILE A 15 11.96 3.63 10.43
CA ILE A 15 11.79 4.99 10.93
C ILE A 15 13.01 5.30 11.81
N VAL A 16 13.64 6.43 11.54
CA VAL A 16 14.78 6.95 12.31
C VAL A 16 14.29 8.17 13.09
N GLU A 17 14.35 8.09 14.41
CA GLU A 17 13.96 9.15 15.37
C GLU A 17 15.20 9.48 16.20
N GLY A 18 16.02 10.43 15.72
CA GLY A 18 17.33 10.74 16.30
C GLY A 18 18.27 9.54 16.18
N ASN A 19 18.74 9.01 17.31
CA ASN A 19 19.64 7.85 17.35
C ASN A 19 18.91 6.50 17.46
N LYS A 20 17.57 6.49 17.46
CA LYS A 20 16.77 5.26 17.58
C LYS A 20 16.20 4.89 16.21
N GLU A 21 16.35 3.62 15.85
CA GLU A 21 15.72 3.05 14.67
C GLU A 21 14.64 2.04 15.08
N ARG A 22 13.52 2.05 14.38
CA ARG A 22 12.46 1.04 14.54
C ARG A 22 11.83 0.70 13.21
N ILE A 23 11.40 -0.54 13.06
CA ILE A 23 10.65 -0.99 11.89
C ILE A 23 9.16 -0.86 12.18
N GLN A 24 8.47 -0.05 11.39
CA GLN A 24 7.01 0.08 11.43
C GLN A 24 6.38 -0.66 10.25
N GLN A 25 5.45 -1.56 10.56
CA GLN A 25 4.66 -2.24 9.55
C GLN A 25 3.49 -1.35 9.09
N TYR A 26 3.43 -1.05 7.80
CA TYR A 26 2.32 -0.35 7.17
C TYR A 26 1.54 -1.30 6.25
N ARG A 27 0.46 -1.85 6.78
CA ARG A 27 -0.43 -2.75 6.04
C ARG A 27 -1.59 -1.98 5.42
N GLY A 28 -1.85 -2.20 4.13
CA GLY A 28 -2.98 -1.59 3.44
C GLY A 28 -3.10 -2.03 1.98
N VAL A 29 -4.06 -1.43 1.28
CA VAL A 29 -4.35 -1.72 -0.13
C VAL A 29 -3.51 -0.81 -1.02
N VAL A 30 -2.86 -1.38 -2.03
CA VAL A 30 -2.20 -0.62 -3.08
C VAL A 30 -3.25 0.01 -3.99
N ILE A 31 -3.37 1.33 -3.97
CA ILE A 31 -4.39 2.05 -4.77
C ILE A 31 -3.84 2.60 -6.09
N ARG A 32 -2.51 2.68 -6.21
CA ARG A 32 -1.82 3.19 -7.40
C ARG A 32 -0.38 2.69 -7.42
N ILE A 33 0.11 2.40 -8.62
CA ILE A 33 1.53 2.31 -8.95
C ILE A 33 1.79 3.29 -10.10
N SER A 34 2.88 4.05 -10.03
CA SER A 34 3.17 5.10 -11.03
C SER A 34 4.64 5.41 -11.14
N GLY A 35 5.04 6.03 -12.25
CA GLY A 35 6.43 6.31 -12.56
C GLY A 35 7.13 5.13 -13.22
N HIS A 36 8.35 5.38 -13.67
CA HIS A 36 9.19 4.46 -14.43
C HIS A 36 10.62 4.50 -13.87
N GLY A 37 11.39 3.43 -14.08
CA GLY A 37 12.75 3.31 -13.54
C GLY A 37 12.81 3.60 -12.04
N ASP A 38 13.76 4.45 -11.66
CA ASP A 38 14.02 4.85 -10.27
C ASP A 38 12.92 5.75 -9.67
N ASN A 39 12.13 6.40 -10.51
CA ASN A 39 11.03 7.26 -10.08
C ASN A 39 9.73 6.48 -9.81
N LYS A 40 9.78 5.14 -9.90
CA LYS A 40 8.64 4.27 -9.69
C LYS A 40 8.24 4.26 -8.21
N ARG A 41 6.97 4.54 -7.95
CA ARG A 41 6.39 4.64 -6.61
C ARG A 41 5.02 3.96 -6.55
N PHE A 42 4.61 3.58 -5.36
CA PHE A 42 3.29 3.01 -5.10
C PHE A 42 2.63 3.68 -3.90
N THR A 43 1.29 3.71 -3.90
CA THR A 43 0.50 4.33 -2.83
C THR A 43 -0.30 3.26 -2.12
N VAL A 44 -0.10 3.15 -0.81
CA VAL A 44 -0.83 2.24 0.06
C VAL A 44 -1.84 3.02 0.88
N ARG A 45 -3.09 2.57 0.91
CA ARG A 45 -4.19 3.15 1.67
C ARG A 45 -4.62 2.19 2.78
N LYS A 46 -4.80 2.73 3.99
CA LYS A 46 -5.49 2.04 5.10
C LYS A 46 -6.45 3.00 5.80
N VAL A 47 -7.37 2.44 6.58
CA VAL A 47 -8.14 3.22 7.55
C VAL A 47 -7.53 2.93 8.93
N SER A 48 -7.15 3.98 9.65
CA SER A 48 -6.72 3.91 11.05
C SER A 48 -7.64 4.81 11.83
N ASP A 49 -8.25 4.32 12.91
CA ASP A 49 -9.06 5.16 13.81
C ASP A 49 -10.15 5.96 13.07
N ASN A 50 -10.82 5.31 12.12
CA ASN A 50 -11.82 5.88 11.20
C ASN A 50 -11.30 6.96 10.23
N ILE A 51 -10.01 7.26 10.24
CA ILE A 51 -9.35 8.19 9.34
C ILE A 51 -8.67 7.44 8.19
N GLY A 52 -8.94 7.84 6.96
CA GLY A 52 -8.30 7.28 5.78
C GLY A 52 -6.87 7.84 5.64
N VAL A 53 -5.87 6.98 5.80
CA VAL A 53 -4.46 7.34 5.68
C VAL A 53 -3.89 6.74 4.40
N GLU A 54 -3.11 7.54 3.68
CA GLU A 54 -2.37 7.10 2.50
C GLU A 54 -0.89 7.38 2.71
N ARG A 55 -0.04 6.42 2.34
CA ARG A 55 1.41 6.62 2.26
C ARG A 55 1.91 6.30 0.86
N ILE A 56 2.83 7.13 0.37
CA ILE A 56 3.47 6.96 -0.92
C ILE A 56 4.89 6.49 -0.66
N PHE A 57 5.27 5.39 -1.30
CA PHE A 57 6.57 4.76 -1.14
C PHE A 57 7.28 4.72 -2.50
N PRO A 58 8.50 5.28 -2.61
CA PRO A 58 9.41 4.97 -3.71
C PRO A 58 9.76 3.47 -3.68
N LEU A 59 9.78 2.81 -4.83
CA LEU A 59 9.97 1.36 -4.89
C LEU A 59 11.39 0.93 -4.49
N ASN A 60 12.37 1.81 -4.70
CA ASN A 60 13.79 1.65 -4.41
C ASN A 60 14.23 2.38 -3.13
N SER A 61 13.28 2.75 -2.26
CA SER A 61 13.64 3.48 -1.03
C SER A 61 14.50 2.61 -0.11
N PRO A 62 15.64 3.11 0.40
CA PRO A 62 16.51 2.38 1.33
C PRO A 62 15.89 2.22 2.74
N PHE A 63 14.79 2.90 3.00
CA PHE A 63 14.04 2.79 4.25
C PHE A 63 12.97 1.69 4.21
N ILE A 64 12.80 1.02 3.07
CA ILE A 64 11.92 -0.16 2.98
C ILE A 64 12.78 -1.39 3.20
N GLU A 65 12.53 -2.07 4.32
CA GLU A 65 13.22 -3.32 4.67
C GLU A 65 12.61 -4.50 3.90
N ASP A 66 11.29 -4.55 3.80
CA ASP A 66 10.57 -5.63 3.11
C ASP A 66 9.17 -5.20 2.64
N ILE A 67 8.66 -5.89 1.62
CA ILE A 67 7.28 -5.78 1.14
C ILE A 67 6.65 -7.16 0.99
N VAL A 68 5.74 -7.48 1.90
CA VAL A 68 5.00 -8.75 1.91
C VAL A 68 3.66 -8.60 1.22
N LEU A 69 3.37 -9.46 0.23
CA LEU A 69 2.04 -9.61 -0.35
C LEU A 69 1.15 -10.44 0.58
N ASN A 70 0.06 -9.86 1.08
CA ASN A 70 -0.86 -10.54 2.00
C ASN A 70 -2.07 -11.15 1.29
N SER A 71 -2.56 -10.51 0.23
CA SER A 71 -3.74 -10.95 -0.50
C SER A 71 -3.81 -10.28 -1.86
N GLU A 72 -4.13 -11.06 -2.88
CA GLU A 72 -4.44 -10.53 -4.20
C GLU A 72 -5.86 -9.95 -4.27
N GLY A 73 -5.98 -8.75 -4.84
CA GLY A 73 -7.27 -8.08 -5.06
C GLY A 73 -7.76 -8.21 -6.49
N LYS A 74 -9.05 -8.52 -6.66
CA LYS A 74 -9.72 -8.47 -7.97
C LYS A 74 -10.23 -7.05 -8.24
N VAL A 75 -9.49 -6.30 -9.06
CA VAL A 75 -9.85 -4.95 -9.49
C VAL A 75 -9.78 -4.82 -11.01
N ARG A 76 -10.52 -3.85 -11.55
CA ARG A 76 -10.58 -3.57 -12.99
C ARG A 76 -9.83 -2.29 -13.41
N ARG A 77 -9.39 -1.47 -12.43
CA ARG A 77 -8.78 -0.16 -12.67
C ARG A 77 -7.36 -0.16 -12.11
N ALA A 78 -6.43 0.49 -12.80
CA ALA A 78 -5.07 0.69 -12.32
C ALA A 78 -4.96 1.74 -11.19
N LYS A 79 -5.91 2.69 -11.12
CA LYS A 79 -6.01 3.71 -10.06
C LYS A 79 -7.33 3.54 -9.31
N LEU A 80 -7.26 3.31 -8.00
CA LEU A 80 -8.41 2.97 -7.16
C LEU A 80 -8.87 4.15 -6.29
N TYR A 81 -8.79 5.37 -6.79
CA TYR A 81 -9.15 6.58 -6.04
C TYR A 81 -10.60 6.59 -5.55
N TYR A 82 -11.50 5.85 -6.19
CA TYR A 82 -12.87 5.67 -5.73
C TYR A 82 -12.96 5.06 -4.33
N LEU A 83 -11.91 4.40 -3.83
CA LEU A 83 -11.85 3.87 -2.46
C LEU A 83 -11.74 4.96 -1.40
N ARG A 84 -11.44 6.20 -1.78
CA ARG A 84 -11.39 7.35 -0.86
C ARG A 84 -12.77 7.73 -0.35
N SER A 85 -13.78 7.67 -1.22
CA SER A 85 -15.16 8.01 -0.89
C SER A 85 -15.98 6.82 -0.37
N ARG A 86 -15.46 5.59 -0.45
CA ARG A 86 -16.15 4.39 0.02
C ARG A 86 -15.80 4.07 1.47
N ARG A 87 -16.78 3.57 2.21
CA ARG A 87 -16.65 3.13 3.62
C ARG A 87 -17.24 1.74 3.82
N GLY A 88 -16.85 1.08 4.91
CA GLY A 88 -17.36 -0.23 5.31
C GLY A 88 -17.26 -1.29 4.21
N LYS A 89 -18.33 -2.07 4.03
CA LYS A 89 -18.40 -3.15 3.03
C LYS A 89 -18.15 -2.68 1.59
N LYS A 90 -18.53 -1.43 1.24
CA LYS A 90 -18.34 -0.87 -0.10
C LYS A 90 -16.86 -0.60 -0.43
N ALA A 91 -16.02 -0.38 0.57
CA ALA A 91 -14.58 -0.17 0.40
C ALA A 91 -13.78 -1.47 0.28
N ARG A 92 -14.41 -2.63 0.58
CA ARG A 92 -13.73 -3.93 0.54
C ARG A 92 -13.50 -4.37 -0.90
N ILE A 93 -12.26 -4.72 -1.21
CA ILE A 93 -11.89 -5.35 -2.48
C ILE A 93 -12.11 -6.86 -2.33
N LYS A 94 -12.75 -7.47 -3.33
CA LYS A 94 -12.92 -8.93 -3.38
C LYS A 94 -11.55 -9.57 -3.58
N LYS A 95 -11.26 -10.61 -2.79
CA LYS A 95 -10.07 -11.44 -3.03
C LYS A 95 -10.21 -12.14 -4.37
N LYS A 96 -9.08 -12.34 -5.06
CA LYS A 96 -9.05 -13.25 -6.20
C LYS A 96 -9.26 -14.67 -5.66
N ALA A 97 -10.35 -15.31 -6.04
CA ALA A 97 -10.53 -16.75 -5.82
C ALA A 97 -9.74 -17.50 -6.89
N PHE A 98 -9.13 -18.61 -6.51
CA PHE A 98 -8.62 -19.61 -7.44
C PHE A 98 -9.78 -20.45 -7.95
#